data_AF-A0A7J3FCV8-F1
#
_entry.id   AF-A0A7J3FCV8-F1
#
_cell.length_a   1.000
_cell.length_b   1.000
_cell.length_c   1.000
_cell.angle_alpha   90.00
_cell.angle_beta   90.00
_cell.angle_gamma   90.00
#
_symmetry.space_group_name_H-M   'P 1'
#
loop_
_entity.id
_entity.type
_entity.pdbx_description
1 polymer ?
#
loop_
_entity_poly.entity_id
_entity_poly.type
_entity_poly.pdbx_seq_one_letter_code
_entity_poly.pdbx_strand_id
1 'polypeptide(L)'
;MIEDYADWIVKEDPRVLILDGPTTYMRFMLIRRNLERCIENARRIIRETTKLELLIYDHHLVRERNFRENTRQVWEEGRREGVRVLTAAEFLGKKPAVLR
;
A
#
# COMPACT_ATOMS: atom_id res chain seq x y z
N MET A 1 -14.87 -3.61 10.32
CA MET A 1 -13.68 -4.49 10.18
C MET A 1 -12.61 -3.76 9.37
N ILE A 2 -11.47 -4.36 9.05
CA ILE A 2 -10.42 -3.66 8.28
C ILE A 2 -10.84 -3.45 6.81
N GLU A 3 -11.76 -4.27 6.31
CA GLU A 3 -12.36 -4.20 4.98
C GLU A 3 -13.25 -2.97 4.81
N ASP A 4 -13.96 -2.54 5.86
CA ASP A 4 -14.85 -1.39 5.82
C ASP A 4 -14.10 -0.09 5.43
N TYR A 5 -12.80 0.01 5.79
CA TYR A 5 -11.96 1.12 5.36
C TYR A 5 -11.66 1.07 3.85
N ALA A 6 -11.45 -0.12 3.29
CA ALA A 6 -11.28 -0.27 1.85
C ALA A 6 -12.57 0.08 1.11
N ASP A 7 -13.72 -0.38 1.62
CA ASP A 7 -15.04 -0.01 1.09
C ASP A 7 -15.26 1.50 1.10
N TRP A 8 -14.88 2.15 2.20
CA TRP A 8 -15.01 3.59 2.33
C TRP A 8 -14.10 4.34 1.34
N ILE A 9 -12.82 3.97 1.27
CA ILE A 9 -11.86 4.57 0.33
C ILE A 9 -12.33 4.43 -1.13
N VAL A 10 -12.81 3.24 -1.52
CA VAL A 10 -13.34 3.00 -2.86
C VAL A 10 -14.55 3.89 -3.14
N LYS A 11 -15.45 4.06 -2.17
CA LYS A 11 -16.62 4.94 -2.28
C LYS A 11 -16.27 6.41 -2.46
N GLU A 12 -15.23 6.89 -1.78
CA GLU A 12 -14.75 8.27 -1.92
C GLU A 12 -14.12 8.54 -3.30
N ASP A 13 -13.74 7.47 -4.02
CA ASP A 13 -13.15 7.52 -5.36
C ASP A 13 -12.02 8.55 -5.53
N PRO A 14 -10.98 8.53 -4.65
CA PRO A 14 -9.95 9.56 -4.63
C PRO A 14 -9.03 9.48 -5.84
N ARG A 15 -8.56 10.64 -6.29
CA ARG A 15 -7.50 10.74 -7.31
C ARG A 15 -6.10 10.43 -6.77
N VAL A 16 -5.86 10.80 -5.51
CA VAL A 16 -4.60 10.58 -4.81
C VAL A 16 -4.91 10.01 -3.43
N LEU A 17 -4.22 8.94 -3.06
CA LEU A 17 -4.36 8.29 -1.76
C LEU A 17 -3.00 8.20 -1.06
N ILE A 18 -2.96 8.57 0.21
CA ILE A 18 -1.83 8.29 1.10
C ILE A 18 -2.31 7.21 2.06
N LEU A 19 -1.70 6.03 1.98
CA LEU A 19 -2.13 4.83 2.71
C LEU A 19 -0.99 4.30 3.58
N ASP A 20 -1.31 4.05 4.83
CA ASP A 20 -0.42 3.32 5.73
C ASP A 20 -0.40 1.84 5.35
N GLY A 21 0.80 1.27 5.22
CA GLY A 21 0.95 -0.16 4.93
C GLY A 21 1.07 -1.03 6.19
N PRO A 22 0.95 -2.36 6.04
CA PRO A 22 1.09 -3.28 7.15
C PRO A 22 2.47 -3.15 7.80
N THR A 23 2.52 -3.30 9.12
CA THR A 23 3.75 -3.32 9.93
C THR A 23 4.51 -4.64 9.73
N THR A 24 5.03 -4.88 8.51
CA THR A 24 5.65 -6.17 8.14
C THR A 24 6.90 -6.50 8.97
N TYR A 25 7.51 -5.49 9.58
CA TYR A 25 8.64 -5.61 10.52
C TYR A 25 8.24 -6.18 11.90
N MET A 26 6.95 -6.10 12.26
CA MET A 26 6.40 -6.62 13.52
C MET A 26 5.76 -8.00 13.32
N ARG A 27 6.55 -8.97 12.82
CA ARG A 27 6.08 -10.33 12.45
C ARG A 27 5.35 -11.09 13.58
N PHE A 28 5.64 -10.77 14.85
CA PHE A 28 4.98 -11.40 16.00
C PHE A 28 3.57 -10.86 16.26
N MET A 29 3.31 -9.58 15.93
CA MET A 29 1.97 -8.96 16.09
C MET A 29 1.10 -9.13 14.84
N LEU A 30 1.73 -9.21 13.66
CA LEU A 30 1.02 -9.37 12.40
C LEU A 30 0.93 -10.84 12.01
N ILE A 31 -0.16 -11.51 12.41
CA ILE A 31 -0.45 -12.87 11.93
C ILE A 31 -0.63 -12.86 10.40
N ARG A 32 -0.19 -13.93 9.75
CA ARG A 32 -0.21 -14.09 8.27
C ARG A 32 -1.55 -13.71 7.64
N ARG A 33 -2.67 -14.15 8.24
CA ARG A 33 -4.03 -13.84 7.77
C ARG A 33 -4.32 -12.33 7.74
N ASN A 34 -3.82 -11.57 8.72
CA ASN A 34 -4.04 -10.12 8.75
C ASN A 34 -3.19 -9.41 7.69
N LEU A 35 -1.96 -9.87 7.46
CA LEU A 35 -1.12 -9.36 6.36
C LEU A 35 -1.80 -9.60 4.99
N GLU A 36 -2.29 -10.82 4.75
CA GLU A 36 -2.99 -11.17 3.51
C GLU A 36 -4.23 -10.30 3.29
N ARG A 37 -5.02 -10.03 4.34
CA ARG A 37 -6.16 -9.11 4.27
C ARG A 37 -5.74 -7.67 3.98
N CYS A 38 -4.69 -7.16 4.62
CA CYS A 38 -4.17 -5.82 4.34
C CYS A 38 -3.72 -5.68 2.88
N ILE A 39 -3.01 -6.69 2.36
CA ILE A 39 -2.56 -6.72 0.96
C ILE A 39 -3.77 -6.75 0.03
N GLU A 40 -4.75 -7.61 0.28
CA GLU A 40 -5.93 -7.70 -0.57
C GLU A 40 -6.76 -6.42 -0.53
N ASN A 41 -6.93 -5.79 0.63
CA ASN A 41 -7.59 -4.50 0.75
C ASN A 41 -6.89 -3.42 -0.09
N ALA A 42 -5.56 -3.33 0.00
CA ALA A 42 -4.80 -2.36 -0.80
C ALA A 42 -4.94 -2.63 -2.31
N ARG A 43 -4.88 -3.89 -2.73
CA ARG A 43 -5.10 -4.27 -4.14
C ARG A 43 -6.53 -3.96 -4.60
N ARG A 44 -7.51 -4.21 -3.74
CA ARG A 44 -8.92 -3.94 -4.01
C ARG A 44 -9.18 -2.44 -4.18
N ILE A 45 -8.60 -1.61 -3.32
CA ILE A 45 -8.61 -0.14 -3.48
C ILE A 45 -8.06 0.25 -4.86
N ILE A 46 -6.92 -0.32 -5.27
CA ILE A 46 -6.32 0.00 -6.59
C ILE A 46 -7.25 -0.40 -7.74
N ARG A 47 -7.90 -1.56 -7.68
CA ARG A 47 -8.76 -2.06 -8.78
C ARG A 47 -10.13 -1.38 -8.84
N GLU A 48 -10.71 -1.04 -7.70
CA GLU A 48 -12.10 -0.57 -7.62
C GLU A 48 -12.21 0.96 -7.59
N THR A 49 -11.12 1.68 -7.27
CA THR A 49 -11.10 3.15 -7.29
C THR A 49 -10.83 3.63 -8.71
N THR A 50 -11.83 4.23 -9.35
CA THR A 50 -11.79 4.55 -10.78
C THR A 50 -10.89 5.74 -11.10
N LYS A 51 -10.83 6.75 -10.22
CA LYS A 51 -10.03 7.97 -10.44
C LYS A 51 -8.60 7.87 -9.94
N LEU A 52 -8.20 6.76 -9.33
CA LEU A 52 -6.93 6.68 -8.62
C LEU A 52 -5.75 6.76 -9.61
N GLU A 53 -4.92 7.79 -9.47
CA GLU A 53 -3.72 7.99 -10.30
C GLU A 53 -2.42 7.78 -9.50
N LEU A 54 -2.48 8.02 -8.19
CA LEU A 54 -1.33 7.98 -7.29
C LEU A 54 -1.70 7.39 -5.93
N LEU A 55 -0.95 6.37 -5.53
CA LEU A 55 -0.96 5.80 -4.20
C LEU A 55 0.41 6.01 -3.55
N ILE A 56 0.46 6.80 -2.49
CA ILE A 56 1.63 6.88 -1.60
C ILE A 56 1.47 5.81 -0.51
N TYR A 57 2.24 4.73 -0.60
CA TYR A 57 2.16 3.57 0.30
C TYR A 57 3.35 3.57 1.26
N ASP A 58 3.11 3.97 2.53
CA ASP A 58 4.18 4.42 3.43
C ASP A 58 3.86 4.19 4.93
N HIS A 59 4.26 5.12 5.80
CA HIS A 59 4.08 5.25 7.26
C HIS A 59 4.67 4.13 8.13
N HIS A 60 4.05 2.96 8.17
CA HIS A 60 4.61 1.77 8.81
C HIS A 60 5.34 0.87 7.83
N LEU A 61 4.97 0.93 6.55
CA LEU A 61 5.49 0.04 5.52
C LEU A 61 7.00 0.18 5.35
N VAL A 62 7.50 1.41 5.27
CA VAL A 62 8.90 1.72 4.94
C VAL A 62 9.87 1.61 6.12
N ARG A 63 9.52 0.85 7.16
CA ARG A 63 10.34 0.65 8.37
C ARG A 63 11.26 -0.59 8.31
N GLU A 64 11.18 -1.37 7.24
CA GLU A 64 12.13 -2.46 6.96
C GLU A 64 12.54 -2.48 5.48
N ARG A 65 13.65 -3.16 5.17
CA ARG A 65 14.16 -3.28 3.79
C ARG A 65 13.26 -4.09 2.86
N ASN A 66 12.61 -5.14 3.38
CA ASN A 66 11.86 -6.10 2.55
C ASN A 66 10.40 -5.70 2.34
N PHE A 67 9.99 -4.47 2.68
CA PHE A 67 8.61 -4.02 2.57
C PHE A 67 8.02 -4.22 1.17
N ARG A 68 8.83 -3.96 0.12
CA ARG A 68 8.44 -4.16 -1.28
C ARG A 68 8.16 -5.63 -1.59
N GLU A 69 8.99 -6.54 -1.09
CA GLU A 69 8.80 -7.98 -1.30
C GLU A 69 7.59 -8.49 -0.51
N ASN A 70 7.48 -8.10 0.76
CA ASN A 70 6.37 -8.51 1.63
C ASN A 70 5.00 -8.01 1.13
N THR A 71 4.96 -6.93 0.34
CA THR A 71 3.74 -6.36 -0.23
C THR A 71 3.75 -6.36 -1.76
N ARG A 72 4.56 -7.22 -2.38
CA ARG A 72 4.83 -7.26 -3.82
C ARG A 72 3.58 -7.16 -4.69
N GLN A 73 2.52 -7.85 -4.28
CA GLN A 73 1.25 -7.91 -5.00
C GLN A 73 0.59 -6.52 -5.14
N VAL A 74 0.75 -5.62 -4.16
CA VAL A 74 0.21 -4.25 -4.24
C VAL A 74 0.94 -3.43 -5.31
N TRP A 75 2.26 -3.57 -5.39
CA TRP A 75 3.09 -2.89 -6.39
C TRP A 75 2.83 -3.40 -7.80
N GLU A 76 2.63 -4.71 -7.95
CA GLU A 76 2.24 -5.34 -9.21
C GLU A 76 0.85 -4.91 -9.67
N GLU A 77 -0.10 -4.87 -8.74
CA GLU A 77 -1.48 -4.38 -8.99
C GLU A 77 -1.47 -2.95 -9.51
N GLY A 78 -0.73 -2.05 -8.84
CA GLY A 78 -0.58 -0.66 -9.30
C GLY A 78 -0.04 -0.55 -10.71
N ARG A 79 1.01 -1.32 -11.05
CA ARG A 79 1.55 -1.36 -12.42
C ARG A 79 0.52 -1.85 -13.44
N ARG A 80 -0.28 -2.86 -13.08
CA ARG A 80 -1.28 -3.44 -13.98
C ARG A 80 -2.43 -2.48 -14.26
N GLU A 81 -2.91 -1.78 -13.23
CA GLU A 81 -4.03 -0.83 -13.33
C GLU A 81 -3.58 0.58 -13.74
N GLY A 82 -2.29 0.81 -14.02
CA GLY A 82 -1.76 2.12 -14.41
C GLY A 82 -1.67 3.13 -13.26
N VAL A 83 -1.80 2.68 -12.01
CA VAL A 83 -1.70 3.50 -10.80
C VAL A 83 -0.24 3.62 -10.36
N ARG A 84 0.24 4.85 -10.16
CA ARG A 84 1.60 5.06 -9.62
C ARG A 84 1.61 4.75 -8.13
N VAL A 85 2.21 3.62 -7.75
CA VAL A 85 2.42 3.25 -6.34
C VAL A 85 3.85 3.60 -5.93
N LEU A 86 4.00 4.53 -5.00
CA LEU A 86 5.28 5.09 -4.56
C LEU A 86 5.32 5.20 -3.04
N THR A 87 6.52 5.25 -2.47
CA THR A 87 6.71 5.79 -1.12
C THR A 87 6.75 7.33 -1.17
N ALA A 88 6.58 8.00 -0.04
CA ALA A 88 6.72 9.45 0.05
C ALA A 88 8.14 9.91 -0.35
N ALA A 89 9.16 9.11 0.01
CA ALA A 89 10.53 9.36 -0.40
C ALA A 89 10.69 9.32 -1.93
N GLU A 90 10.14 8.31 -2.59
CA GLU A 90 10.24 8.13 -4.05
C GLU A 90 9.44 9.18 -4.81
N PHE A 91 8.27 9.58 -4.28
CA PHE A 91 7.52 10.71 -4.83
C PHE A 91 8.35 12.00 -4.84
N LEU A 92 9.21 12.19 -3.84
CA LEU A 92 10.16 13.32 -3.76
C LEU A 92 11.48 13.07 -4.53
N GLY A 93 11.58 12.00 -5.32
CA GLY A 93 12.81 11.65 -6.05
C GLY A 93 13.96 11.16 -5.16
N LYS A 94 13.66 10.72 -3.93
CA LYS A 94 14.64 10.23 -2.95
C LYS A 94 14.52 8.71 -2.78
N LYS A 95 15.61 8.08 -2.34
CA LYS A 95 15.56 6.68 -1.87
C LYS A 95 14.94 6.59 -0.47
N PRO A 96 14.04 5.62 -0.20
CA PRO A 96 13.55 5.32 1.14
C PRO A 96 14.70 5.12 2.11
N ALA A 97 14.57 5.62 3.35
CA ALA A 97 15.66 5.61 4.33
C ALA A 97 16.21 4.21 4.60
N VAL A 98 15.33 3.20 4.65
CA VAL A 98 15.69 1.80 4.87
C VAL A 98 16.51 1.19 3.72
N LEU A 99 16.46 1.78 2.52
CA LEU A 99 17.20 1.34 1.33
C LEU A 99 18.48 2.15 1.09
N ARG A 100 18.88 2.98 2.06
CA ARG A 100 20.20 3.64 2.06
C ARG A 100 21.27 2.75 2.68
#